data_AF-A0A533WY09-F1
#
_entry.id   AF-A0A533WY09-F1
#
_cell.length_a   1.000
_cell.length_b   1.000
_cell.length_c   1.000
_cell.angle_alpha   90.00
_cell.angle_beta   90.00
_cell.angle_gamma   90.00
#
_symmetry.space_group_name_H-M   'P 1'
#
loop_
_entity.id
_entity.type
_entity.pdbx_description
1 polymer ?
#
loop_
_entity_poly.entity_id
_entity_poly.type
_entity_poly.pdbx_seq_one_letter_code
_entity_poly.pdbx_strand_id
1 'polypeptide(L)'
;MSDNFWEHVDQYRKLGFDPLRWLPTCSNEIDTHILKSALAEVKRSSVKVSPSWFDSFYHIDGKMPELTRRVYSLTNAVVDKEVEVKRALAMFRVHTGAGEYATLLSEALQNFLKVFSAKVSVSCASAVLTEHPDAQFGMLDYIELHRGDKVGYMPGVTSATQVTDVTRAPDADIHSNIAMTSTIELLNLLGCGVQSSFKLFPVYDAPSEEILDRIRSNLDAFTSRYNLAMEDYSSLKIGKLFYGSSAMASTTKELPTRYDQIEEGMEIIIT
;
A
#
# COMPACT_ATOMS: atom_id res chain seq x y z
N MET A 1 21.31 2.53 27.34
CA MET A 1 20.94 2.07 25.99
C MET A 1 22.04 1.13 25.56
N SER A 2 21.71 -0.11 25.18
CA SER A 2 22.71 -1.07 24.71
C SER A 2 23.30 -0.60 23.38
N ASP A 3 24.59 -0.86 23.16
CA ASP A 3 25.32 -0.50 21.93
C ASP A 3 24.59 -0.95 20.65
N ASN A 4 23.80 -2.03 20.76
CA ASN A 4 22.99 -2.62 19.71
C ASN A 4 21.83 -1.73 19.19
N PHE A 5 21.34 -0.75 19.96
CA PHE A 5 20.23 0.10 19.49
C PHE A 5 20.67 1.05 18.37
N TRP A 6 21.77 1.78 18.58
CA TRP A 6 22.26 2.74 17.59
C TRP A 6 22.77 2.07 16.32
N GLU A 7 23.35 0.88 16.44
CA GLU A 7 23.74 0.06 15.29
C GLU A 7 22.53 -0.30 14.42
N HIS A 8 21.42 -0.73 15.03
CA HIS A 8 20.18 -0.99 14.28
C HIS A 8 19.60 0.29 13.67
N VAL A 9 19.61 1.42 14.41
CA VAL A 9 19.15 2.70 13.86
C VAL A 9 19.93 3.05 12.59
N ASP A 10 21.26 3.00 12.64
CA ASP A 10 22.11 3.29 11.49
C ASP A 10 21.92 2.28 10.34
N GLN A 11 21.70 1.00 10.67
CA GLN A 11 21.38 -0.03 9.69
C GLN A 11 20.10 0.32 8.93
N TYR A 12 19.01 0.61 9.63
CA TYR A 12 17.73 0.94 9.01
C TYR A 12 17.79 2.23 8.19
N ARG A 13 18.53 3.24 8.66
CA ARG A 13 18.76 4.48 7.90
C ARG A 13 19.50 4.23 6.59
N LYS A 14 20.51 3.37 6.57
CA LYS A 14 21.18 2.93 5.32
C LYS A 14 20.22 2.23 4.35
N LEU A 15 19.22 1.53 4.90
CA LEU A 15 18.19 0.82 4.15
C LEU A 15 17.03 1.72 3.69
N GLY A 16 17.00 2.98 4.11
CA GLY A 16 16.03 3.98 3.67
C GLY A 16 14.82 4.16 4.58
N PHE A 17 14.91 3.73 5.82
CA PHE A 17 13.93 3.93 6.89
C PHE A 17 14.54 4.75 8.02
N ASP A 18 13.79 5.68 8.62
CA ASP A 18 14.25 6.47 9.77
C ASP A 18 13.52 6.02 11.06
N PRO A 19 14.14 5.15 11.89
CA PRO A 19 13.59 4.74 13.17
C PRO A 19 13.28 5.89 14.12
N LEU A 20 14.09 6.95 14.13
CA LEU A 20 13.93 8.04 15.11
C LEU A 20 12.69 8.88 14.81
N ARG A 21 12.32 9.00 13.53
CA ARG A 21 11.07 9.59 13.11
C ARG A 21 9.86 8.69 13.40
N TRP A 22 10.04 7.38 13.26
CA TRP A 22 8.97 6.40 13.45
C TRP A 22 8.61 6.18 14.93
N LEU A 23 9.60 6.07 15.82
CA LEU A 23 9.40 5.73 17.24
C LEU A 23 8.34 6.56 17.99
N PRO A 24 8.21 7.88 17.78
CA PRO A 24 7.21 8.69 18.49
C PRO A 24 5.76 8.46 18.02
N THR A 25 5.56 8.06 16.75
CA THR A 25 4.22 7.94 16.16
C THR A 25 3.81 6.50 15.91
N CYS A 26 4.78 5.58 15.85
CA CYS A 26 4.65 4.21 15.35
C CYS A 26 3.96 4.13 13.97
N SER A 27 3.93 5.25 13.22
CA SER A 27 3.31 5.34 11.91
C SER A 27 4.37 5.29 10.83
N ASN A 28 4.20 4.34 9.93
CA ASN A 28 5.03 4.22 8.73
C ASN A 28 4.55 5.13 7.60
N GLU A 29 3.27 5.51 7.64
CA GLU A 29 2.63 6.32 6.61
C GLU A 29 2.68 7.81 6.94
N ILE A 30 2.72 8.62 5.86
CA ILE A 30 2.47 10.05 5.91
C ILE A 30 1.08 10.28 6.49
N ASP A 31 0.96 11.26 7.37
CA ASP A 31 -0.31 11.63 7.97
C ASP A 31 -1.42 11.81 6.91
N THR A 32 -2.58 11.21 7.16
CA THR A 32 -3.69 11.18 6.19
C THR A 32 -4.18 12.59 5.84
N HIS A 33 -4.16 13.54 6.78
CA HIS A 33 -4.55 14.92 6.52
C HIS A 33 -3.53 15.64 5.63
N ILE A 34 -2.23 15.37 5.83
CA ILE A 34 -1.17 15.90 4.95
C ILE A 34 -1.34 15.36 3.53
N LEU A 35 -1.51 14.04 3.39
CA LEU A 35 -1.70 13.40 2.08
C LEU A 35 -2.96 13.91 1.36
N LYS A 36 -4.10 13.97 2.05
CA LYS A 36 -5.35 14.51 1.51
C LYS A 36 -5.22 15.97 1.09
N SER A 37 -4.57 16.80 1.91
CA SER A 37 -4.35 18.21 1.59
C SER A 37 -3.45 18.37 0.36
N ALA A 38 -2.37 17.58 0.26
CA ALA A 38 -1.49 17.61 -0.90
C ALA A 38 -2.22 17.20 -2.19
N LEU A 39 -3.00 16.12 -2.14
CA LEU A 39 -3.75 15.61 -3.29
C LEU A 39 -4.88 16.54 -3.74
N ALA A 40 -5.47 17.33 -2.83
CA ALA A 40 -6.47 18.33 -3.18
C ALA A 40 -5.91 19.46 -4.07
N GLU A 41 -4.61 19.75 -3.95
CA GLU A 41 -3.92 20.75 -4.78
C GLU A 41 -3.44 20.20 -6.13
N VAL A 42 -3.40 18.87 -6.29
CA VAL A 42 -3.05 18.24 -7.57
C VAL A 42 -4.18 18.50 -8.58
N LYS A 43 -3.86 19.22 -9.65
CA LYS A 43 -4.79 19.68 -10.69
C LYS A 43 -4.40 19.13 -12.05
N ARG A 44 -5.40 18.87 -12.90
CA ARG A 44 -5.22 18.50 -14.31
C ARG A 44 -4.35 17.25 -14.54
N SER A 45 -4.34 16.30 -13.60
CA SER A 45 -3.77 14.96 -13.80
C SER A 45 -4.83 14.01 -14.39
N SER A 46 -4.40 13.10 -15.26
CA SER A 46 -5.29 12.04 -15.76
C SER A 46 -5.50 10.93 -14.72
N VAL A 47 -4.52 10.70 -13.86
CA VAL A 47 -4.68 9.89 -12.64
C VAL A 47 -5.26 10.78 -11.54
N LYS A 48 -6.51 10.54 -11.17
CA LYS A 48 -7.19 11.25 -10.09
C LYS A 48 -7.13 10.40 -8.82
N VAL A 49 -6.38 10.88 -7.83
CA VAL A 49 -6.31 10.25 -6.52
C VAL A 49 -7.24 10.98 -5.56
N SER A 50 -8.16 10.25 -4.94
CA SER A 50 -9.13 10.78 -3.98
C SER A 50 -9.23 9.79 -2.81
N PRO A 51 -8.28 9.86 -1.86
CA PRO A 51 -8.00 8.77 -0.94
C PRO A 51 -9.09 8.61 0.12
N SER A 52 -9.66 7.41 0.13
CA SER A 52 -10.40 6.73 1.16
C SER A 52 -9.52 5.60 1.72
N TRP A 53 -9.95 4.98 2.81
CA TRP A 53 -9.22 3.87 3.44
C TRP A 53 -9.38 2.53 2.68
N PHE A 54 -10.28 2.47 1.68
CA PHE A 54 -10.45 1.35 0.75
C PHE A 54 -11.07 1.84 -0.58
N ASP A 55 -10.98 1.01 -1.62
CA ASP A 55 -11.77 1.12 -2.84
C ASP A 55 -12.73 -0.08 -2.92
N SER A 56 -13.83 0.06 -3.65
CA SER A 56 -14.79 -1.02 -3.84
C SER A 56 -15.49 -0.92 -5.17
N PHE A 57 -15.73 -2.09 -5.75
CA PHE A 57 -16.42 -2.25 -7.01
C PHE A 57 -17.27 -3.52 -6.99
N TYR A 58 -18.04 -3.75 -8.04
CA TYR A 58 -18.91 -4.91 -8.09
C TYR A 58 -18.13 -6.19 -8.37
N HIS A 59 -18.39 -7.22 -7.56
CA HIS A 59 -17.95 -8.57 -7.84
C HIS A 59 -18.84 -9.20 -8.92
N ILE A 60 -18.20 -9.75 -9.94
CA ILE A 60 -18.84 -10.46 -11.04
C ILE A 60 -18.72 -11.96 -10.80
N ASP A 61 -19.81 -12.69 -11.03
CA ASP A 61 -19.86 -14.13 -10.78
C ASP A 61 -18.73 -14.89 -11.52
N GLY A 62 -18.09 -15.82 -10.80
CA GLY A 62 -16.97 -16.62 -11.31
C GLY A 62 -15.68 -15.85 -11.66
N LYS A 63 -15.59 -14.53 -11.35
CA LYS A 63 -14.42 -13.71 -11.67
C LYS A 63 -13.66 -13.28 -10.42
N MET A 64 -12.38 -13.64 -10.37
CA MET A 64 -11.45 -13.16 -9.35
C MET A 64 -10.86 -11.80 -9.74
N PRO A 65 -10.42 -11.00 -8.77
CA PRO A 65 -9.65 -9.80 -9.06
C PRO A 65 -8.38 -10.15 -9.81
N GLU A 66 -8.19 -9.48 -10.94
CA GLU A 66 -6.92 -9.43 -11.65
C GLU A 66 -6.33 -8.05 -11.47
N LEU A 67 -5.07 -8.04 -11.05
CA LEU A 67 -4.29 -6.86 -10.79
C LEU A 67 -3.17 -6.80 -11.83
N THR A 68 -2.69 -5.61 -12.16
CA THR A 68 -1.45 -5.44 -12.90
C THR A 68 -0.65 -4.35 -12.22
N ARG A 69 0.48 -4.73 -11.61
CA ARG A 69 1.36 -3.79 -10.92
C ARG A 69 2.27 -3.06 -11.91
N ARG A 70 2.36 -1.74 -11.76
CA ARG A 70 3.38 -0.92 -12.40
C ARG A 70 4.06 -0.04 -11.36
N VAL A 71 5.39 -0.04 -11.40
CA VAL A 71 6.24 0.73 -10.50
C VAL A 71 6.98 1.76 -11.34
N TYR A 72 6.97 3.01 -10.90
CA TYR A 72 7.55 4.13 -11.60
C TYR A 72 8.45 4.91 -10.65
N SER A 73 9.54 5.49 -11.16
CA SER A 73 10.28 6.51 -10.41
C SER A 73 9.35 7.69 -10.14
N LEU A 74 9.35 8.19 -8.90
CA LEU A 74 8.51 9.34 -8.54
C LEU A 74 9.01 10.63 -9.20
N THR A 75 10.32 10.75 -9.42
CA THR A 75 10.98 11.97 -9.94
C THR A 75 11.07 11.98 -11.45
N ASN A 76 11.34 10.82 -12.07
CA ASN A 76 11.53 10.68 -13.52
C ASN A 76 10.66 9.54 -14.05
N ALA A 77 9.34 9.64 -13.86
CA ALA A 77 8.40 8.64 -14.35
C ALA A 77 8.44 8.58 -15.89
N VAL A 78 8.77 7.40 -16.43
CA VAL A 78 8.69 7.09 -17.86
C VAL A 78 7.55 6.10 -18.05
N VAL A 79 6.61 6.44 -18.94
CA VAL A 79 5.42 5.62 -19.21
C VAL A 79 5.53 5.09 -20.64
N ASP A 80 6.14 3.91 -20.80
CA ASP A 80 6.37 3.31 -22.13
C ASP A 80 5.07 2.80 -22.77
N LYS A 81 4.20 2.20 -21.96
CA LYS A 81 2.89 1.70 -22.37
C LYS A 81 1.89 1.87 -21.25
N GLU A 82 0.86 2.66 -21.50
CA GLU A 82 -0.23 2.82 -20.55
C GLU A 82 -1.12 1.58 -20.50
N VAL A 83 -1.60 1.30 -19.30
CA VAL A 83 -2.61 0.28 -19.07
C VAL A 83 -3.97 0.95 -19.31
N GLU A 84 -4.78 0.41 -20.23
CA GLU A 84 -6.12 0.94 -20.54
C GLU A 84 -7.18 0.57 -19.48
N VAL A 85 -6.81 0.71 -18.20
CA VAL A 85 -7.64 0.37 -17.05
C VAL A 85 -7.96 1.65 -16.28
N LYS A 86 -9.22 1.77 -15.83
CA LYS A 86 -9.77 3.02 -15.26
C LYS A 86 -9.70 3.10 -13.73
N ARG A 87 -9.17 2.07 -13.08
CA ARG A 87 -9.10 1.94 -11.61
C ARG A 87 -7.75 1.39 -11.19
N ALA A 88 -7.20 1.91 -10.10
CA ALA A 88 -6.00 1.38 -9.49
C ALA A 88 -5.98 1.66 -7.98
N LEU A 89 -5.21 0.87 -7.25
CA LEU A 89 -4.70 1.23 -5.93
C LEU A 89 -3.34 1.91 -6.11
N ALA A 90 -2.96 2.82 -5.21
CA ALA A 90 -1.67 3.50 -5.31
C ALA A 90 -0.84 3.40 -4.02
N MET A 91 0.47 3.31 -4.18
CA MET A 91 1.41 3.41 -3.07
C MET A 91 2.55 4.33 -3.46
N PHE A 92 2.86 5.29 -2.60
CA PHE A 92 3.94 6.26 -2.84
C PHE A 92 5.03 6.10 -1.79
N ARG A 93 6.28 6.12 -2.23
CA ARG A 93 7.45 6.33 -1.36
C ARG A 93 8.09 7.64 -1.75
N VAL A 94 8.08 8.60 -0.82
CA VAL A 94 8.49 9.99 -1.07
C VAL A 94 9.66 10.34 -0.16
N HIS A 95 10.62 11.11 -0.67
CA HIS A 95 11.73 11.56 0.16
C HIS A 95 11.24 12.49 1.28
N THR A 96 11.83 12.43 2.47
CA THR A 96 11.43 13.25 3.64
C THR A 96 11.36 14.74 3.31
N GLY A 97 12.33 15.25 2.55
CA GLY A 97 12.37 16.66 2.12
C GLY A 97 11.21 17.09 1.21
N ALA A 98 10.42 16.17 0.66
CA ALA A 98 9.23 16.48 -0.15
C ALA A 98 7.92 16.02 0.51
N GLY A 99 7.92 14.96 1.33
CA GLY A 99 6.70 14.35 1.84
C GLY A 99 6.22 14.85 3.22
N GLU A 100 7.03 15.65 3.93
CA GLU A 100 6.67 16.17 5.26
C GLU A 100 5.61 17.27 5.24
N TYR A 101 5.54 18.04 4.16
CA TYR A 101 4.70 19.22 4.06
C TYR A 101 3.76 19.09 2.87
N ALA A 102 2.48 19.38 3.08
CA ALA A 102 1.46 19.20 2.05
C ALA A 102 1.78 19.95 0.74
N THR A 103 2.39 21.14 0.82
CA THR A 103 2.78 21.93 -0.35
C THR A 103 3.89 21.26 -1.17
N LEU A 104 4.94 20.74 -0.52
CA LEU A 104 6.03 20.07 -1.24
C LEU A 104 5.59 18.71 -1.77
N LEU A 105 4.72 18.02 -1.01
CA LEU A 105 4.16 16.75 -1.41
C LEU A 105 3.24 16.92 -2.62
N SER A 106 2.44 17.99 -2.67
CA SER A 106 1.58 18.26 -3.82
C SER A 106 2.39 18.54 -5.08
N GLU A 107 3.51 19.26 -4.98
CA GLU A 107 4.42 19.48 -6.11
C GLU A 107 5.02 18.16 -6.63
N ALA A 108 5.50 17.30 -5.72
CA ALA A 108 6.05 15.99 -6.08
C ALA A 108 5.00 15.10 -6.75
N LEU A 109 3.80 14.99 -6.16
CA LEU A 109 2.70 14.19 -6.70
C LEU A 109 2.13 14.79 -7.99
N GLN A 110 2.05 16.11 -8.13
CA GLN A 110 1.62 16.77 -9.36
C GLN A 110 2.59 16.46 -10.51
N ASN A 111 3.89 16.52 -10.24
CA ASN A 111 4.92 16.23 -11.25
C ASN A 111 4.89 14.76 -11.67
N PHE A 112 4.63 13.85 -10.74
CA PHE A 112 4.44 12.44 -11.02
C PHE A 112 3.14 12.16 -11.79
N LEU A 113 1.99 12.65 -11.33
CA LEU A 113 0.68 12.27 -11.87
C LEU A 113 0.37 12.91 -13.22
N LYS A 114 1.04 14.02 -13.58
CA LYS A 114 0.81 14.71 -14.87
C LYS A 114 1.43 14.00 -16.08
N VAL A 115 2.37 13.07 -15.88
CA VAL A 115 2.99 12.35 -17.02
C VAL A 115 2.08 11.29 -17.61
N PHE A 116 1.05 10.87 -16.87
CA PHE A 116 0.06 9.91 -17.33
C PHE A 116 -1.01 10.60 -18.18
N SER A 117 -1.39 9.99 -19.29
CA SER A 117 -2.45 10.42 -20.20
C SER A 117 -3.76 9.65 -20.00
N ALA A 118 -3.69 8.35 -19.64
CA ALA A 118 -4.84 7.52 -19.32
C ALA A 118 -5.59 8.02 -18.09
N LYS A 119 -6.92 8.03 -18.20
CA LYS A 119 -7.82 8.42 -17.11
C LYS A 119 -7.99 7.28 -16.13
N VAL A 120 -7.34 7.38 -14.97
CA VAL A 120 -7.37 6.38 -13.89
C VAL A 120 -7.92 7.03 -12.64
N SER A 121 -8.84 6.35 -11.96
CA SER A 121 -9.30 6.76 -10.62
C SER A 121 -8.65 5.89 -9.57
N VAL A 122 -8.15 6.53 -8.51
CA VAL A 122 -7.54 5.87 -7.37
C VAL A 122 -8.26 6.34 -6.11
N SER A 123 -8.97 5.43 -5.46
CA SER A 123 -9.68 5.72 -4.21
C SER A 123 -8.97 5.17 -2.97
N CYS A 124 -8.05 4.22 -3.10
CA CYS A 124 -7.22 3.77 -1.98
C CYS A 124 -5.75 4.06 -2.31
N ALA A 125 -5.11 4.86 -1.48
CA ALA A 125 -3.70 5.19 -1.64
C ALA A 125 -3.00 5.30 -0.29
N SER A 126 -1.80 4.74 -0.20
CA SER A 126 -0.89 4.90 0.93
C SER A 126 0.36 5.67 0.50
N ALA A 127 0.97 6.38 1.43
CA ALA A 127 2.21 7.10 1.17
C ALA A 127 3.14 7.00 2.38
N VAL A 128 4.41 6.75 2.13
CA VAL A 128 5.44 6.58 3.17
C VAL A 128 6.67 7.39 2.82
N LEU A 129 7.52 7.63 3.83
CA LEU A 129 8.70 8.46 3.67
C LEU A 129 9.98 7.65 3.53
N THR A 130 11.02 8.28 2.99
CA THR A 130 12.36 7.69 2.93
C THR A 130 13.43 8.76 3.03
N GLU A 131 14.55 8.42 3.65
CA GLU A 131 15.73 9.29 3.70
C GLU A 131 16.54 9.27 2.38
N HIS A 132 16.20 8.40 1.43
CA HIS A 132 16.99 8.15 0.23
C HIS A 132 16.24 8.63 -1.02
N PRO A 133 16.72 9.68 -1.72
CA PRO A 133 16.03 10.23 -2.90
C PRO A 133 15.89 9.26 -4.08
N ASP A 134 16.83 8.33 -4.24
CA ASP A 134 16.83 7.26 -5.24
C ASP A 134 15.83 6.14 -4.93
N ALA A 135 15.34 6.08 -3.69
CA ALA A 135 14.34 5.11 -3.24
C ALA A 135 12.89 5.53 -3.54
N GLN A 136 12.69 6.69 -4.17
CA GLN A 136 11.35 7.25 -4.39
C GLN A 136 10.62 6.57 -5.55
N PHE A 137 9.40 6.11 -5.31
CA PHE A 137 8.57 5.50 -6.33
C PHE A 137 7.09 5.83 -6.17
N GLY A 138 6.37 5.75 -7.29
CA GLY A 138 4.92 5.62 -7.31
C GLY A 138 4.56 4.26 -7.91
N MET A 139 3.78 3.49 -7.17
CA MET A 139 3.25 2.20 -7.60
C MET A 139 1.75 2.34 -7.89
N LEU A 140 1.33 1.81 -9.03
CA LEU A 140 -0.07 1.70 -9.43
C LEU A 140 -0.42 0.23 -9.67
N ASP A 141 -1.32 -0.27 -8.85
CA ASP A 141 -1.89 -1.60 -8.95
C ASP A 141 -3.22 -1.48 -9.71
N TYR A 142 -3.16 -1.62 -11.03
CA TYR A 142 -4.33 -1.48 -11.91
C TYR A 142 -5.29 -2.66 -11.72
N ILE A 143 -6.58 -2.36 -11.55
CA ILE A 143 -7.61 -3.37 -11.29
C ILE A 143 -8.45 -3.60 -12.54
N GLU A 144 -8.41 -4.81 -13.08
CA GLU A 144 -9.22 -5.15 -14.24
C GLU A 144 -10.69 -5.37 -13.84
N LEU A 145 -11.58 -4.58 -14.45
CA LEU A 145 -13.01 -4.66 -14.20
C LEU A 145 -13.68 -5.51 -15.27
N HIS A 146 -14.39 -6.54 -14.82
CA HIS A 146 -15.12 -7.45 -15.67
C HIS A 146 -16.56 -6.98 -15.93
N ARG A 147 -17.12 -7.37 -17.07
CA ARG A 147 -18.57 -7.25 -17.35
C ARG A 147 -19.26 -8.56 -16.99
N GLY A 148 -20.49 -8.48 -16.48
CA GLY A 148 -21.31 -9.64 -16.18
C GLY A 148 -22.32 -9.35 -15.06
N ASP A 149 -22.88 -10.42 -14.51
CA ASP A 149 -23.85 -10.34 -13.43
C ASP A 149 -23.16 -9.97 -12.12
N LYS A 150 -23.65 -8.89 -11.51
CA LYS A 150 -23.13 -8.34 -10.27
C LYS A 150 -23.75 -9.11 -9.11
N VAL A 151 -22.93 -9.91 -8.43
CA VAL A 151 -23.38 -10.79 -7.34
C VAL A 151 -22.88 -10.34 -5.97
N GLY A 152 -22.08 -9.27 -5.91
CA GLY A 152 -21.57 -8.73 -4.67
C GLY A 152 -20.62 -7.56 -4.86
N TYR A 153 -19.71 -7.41 -3.90
CA TYR A 153 -18.68 -6.39 -3.84
C TYR A 153 -17.30 -7.01 -3.84
N MET A 154 -16.34 -6.26 -4.36
CA MET A 154 -14.93 -6.60 -4.35
C MET A 154 -14.15 -5.40 -3.81
N PRO A 155 -13.94 -5.32 -2.49
CA PRO A 155 -13.09 -4.30 -1.92
C PRO A 155 -11.60 -4.53 -2.25
N GLY A 156 -10.87 -3.43 -2.42
CA GLY A 156 -9.42 -3.39 -2.60
C GLY A 156 -8.79 -2.41 -1.61
N VAL A 157 -7.70 -2.84 -0.99
CA VAL A 157 -6.95 -2.06 0.01
C VAL A 157 -5.46 -2.13 -0.26
N THR A 158 -4.73 -1.12 0.19
CA THR A 158 -3.26 -1.10 0.15
C THR A 158 -2.73 -0.50 1.45
N SER A 159 -1.60 -0.99 1.93
CA SER A 159 -0.95 -0.50 3.14
C SER A 159 0.56 -0.62 3.01
N ALA A 160 1.28 0.35 3.57
CA ALA A 160 2.72 0.39 3.56
C ALA A 160 3.27 0.44 4.99
N THR A 161 4.04 -0.58 5.36
CA THR A 161 4.50 -0.77 6.73
C THR A 161 5.99 -0.53 6.90
N GLN A 162 6.82 -0.51 5.85
CA GLN A 162 8.28 -0.26 5.88
C GLN A 162 9.13 -1.02 6.93
N VAL A 163 8.93 -0.82 8.23
CA VAL A 163 9.50 -1.59 9.35
C VAL A 163 8.49 -1.68 10.50
N THR A 164 8.49 -2.82 11.20
CA THR A 164 7.60 -3.07 12.36
C THR A 164 8.34 -3.00 13.70
N ASP A 165 9.57 -3.50 13.73
CA ASP A 165 10.35 -3.67 14.96
C ASP A 165 11.83 -3.43 14.66
N VAL A 166 12.32 -2.26 15.06
CA VAL A 166 13.69 -1.81 14.82
C VAL A 166 14.73 -2.55 15.66
N THR A 167 14.31 -3.43 16.58
CA THR A 167 15.22 -4.28 17.36
C THR A 167 15.48 -5.64 16.71
N ARG A 168 14.73 -5.95 15.64
CA ARG A 168 14.86 -7.18 14.85
C ARG A 168 15.67 -6.90 13.61
N ALA A 169 16.21 -7.98 13.03
CA ALA A 169 16.92 -7.88 11.76
C ALA A 169 15.95 -7.45 10.63
N PRO A 170 16.40 -6.68 9.63
CA PRO A 170 15.55 -6.19 8.54
C PRO A 170 14.81 -7.27 7.73
N ASP A 171 15.32 -8.50 7.76
CA ASP A 171 14.80 -9.69 7.07
C ASP A 171 13.98 -10.62 7.99
N ALA A 172 13.68 -10.17 9.22
CA ALA A 172 12.85 -10.92 10.16
C ALA A 172 11.42 -11.08 9.64
N ASP A 173 10.83 -12.24 9.92
CA ASP A 173 9.48 -12.63 9.52
C ASP A 173 8.40 -11.64 9.96
N ILE A 174 8.56 -11.03 11.14
CA ILE A 174 7.62 -10.05 11.69
C ILE A 174 7.29 -8.93 10.71
N HIS A 175 8.25 -8.44 9.92
CA HIS A 175 8.02 -7.34 8.98
C HIS A 175 7.13 -7.75 7.81
N SER A 176 7.39 -8.94 7.26
CA SER A 176 6.56 -9.51 6.20
C SER A 176 5.17 -9.88 6.73
N ASN A 177 5.11 -10.51 7.90
CA ASN A 177 3.85 -10.93 8.53
C ASN A 177 2.92 -9.75 8.81
N ILE A 178 3.46 -8.66 9.38
CA ILE A 178 2.64 -7.49 9.70
C ILE A 178 2.21 -6.76 8.42
N ALA A 179 3.09 -6.60 7.42
CA ALA A 179 2.71 -5.98 6.15
C ALA A 179 1.53 -6.71 5.47
N MET A 180 1.51 -8.05 5.51
CA MET A 180 0.39 -8.84 5.00
C MET A 180 -0.85 -8.70 5.88
N THR A 181 -0.66 -8.81 7.20
CA THR A 181 -1.76 -8.73 8.18
C THR A 181 -2.49 -7.38 8.13
N SER A 182 -1.78 -6.27 7.94
CA SER A 182 -2.40 -4.94 7.83
C SER A 182 -3.46 -4.87 6.73
N THR A 183 -3.21 -5.45 5.56
CA THR A 183 -4.22 -5.49 4.50
C THR A 183 -5.37 -6.49 4.76
N ILE A 184 -5.09 -7.60 5.43
CA ILE A 184 -6.11 -8.58 5.83
C ILE A 184 -7.06 -7.95 6.86
N GLU A 185 -6.52 -7.21 7.82
CA GLU A 185 -7.28 -6.49 8.84
C GLU A 185 -8.25 -5.48 8.20
N LEU A 186 -7.77 -4.66 7.26
CA LEU A 186 -8.63 -3.70 6.55
C LEU A 186 -9.77 -4.38 5.79
N LEU A 187 -9.53 -5.53 5.17
CA LEU A 187 -10.58 -6.30 4.50
C LEU A 187 -11.54 -6.96 5.50
N ASN A 188 -11.05 -7.42 6.65
CA ASN A 188 -11.89 -7.95 7.73
C ASN A 188 -12.84 -6.88 8.27
N LEU A 189 -12.38 -5.62 8.41
CA LEU A 189 -13.23 -4.48 8.77
C LEU A 189 -14.35 -4.23 7.76
N LEU A 190 -14.14 -4.61 6.50
CA LEU A 190 -15.16 -4.54 5.44
C LEU A 190 -16.08 -5.77 5.42
N GLY A 191 -16.00 -6.65 6.43
CA GLY A 191 -16.82 -7.85 6.53
C GLY A 191 -16.41 -8.96 5.55
N CYS A 192 -15.23 -8.85 4.93
CA CYS A 192 -14.64 -9.94 4.17
C CYS A 192 -13.97 -10.88 5.19
N GLY A 193 -14.42 -12.13 5.28
CA GLY A 193 -13.92 -13.10 6.26
C GLY A 193 -13.63 -14.44 5.59
N VAL A 194 -13.48 -15.53 6.36
CA VAL A 194 -13.04 -16.87 5.86
C VAL A 194 -13.82 -17.39 4.63
N GLN A 195 -15.07 -16.94 4.42
CA GLN A 195 -15.89 -17.32 3.26
C GLN A 195 -15.62 -16.50 1.98
N SER A 196 -14.89 -15.40 2.11
CA SER A 196 -14.48 -14.51 1.03
C SER A 196 -13.24 -15.05 0.32
N SER A 197 -13.18 -14.89 -1.00
CA SER A 197 -11.95 -15.16 -1.74
C SER A 197 -10.95 -14.03 -1.52
N PHE A 198 -9.96 -14.22 -0.64
CA PHE A 198 -8.87 -13.27 -0.45
C PHE A 198 -7.74 -13.52 -1.44
N LYS A 199 -7.15 -12.43 -1.95
CA LYS A 199 -5.91 -12.48 -2.70
C LYS A 199 -4.98 -11.37 -2.26
N LEU A 200 -3.75 -11.73 -1.94
CA LEU A 200 -2.72 -10.83 -1.44
C LEU A 200 -1.66 -10.57 -2.52
N PHE A 201 -1.17 -9.35 -2.56
CA PHE A 201 -0.20 -8.86 -3.53
C PHE A 201 0.93 -8.15 -2.78
N PRO A 202 1.88 -8.91 -2.19
CA PRO A 202 2.95 -8.35 -1.36
C PRO A 202 3.77 -7.33 -2.15
N VAL A 203 4.20 -6.26 -1.49
CA VAL A 203 5.05 -5.20 -2.04
C VAL A 203 6.32 -5.20 -1.21
N TYR A 204 7.45 -5.62 -1.78
CA TYR A 204 8.69 -5.69 -1.04
C TYR A 204 9.90 -5.32 -1.88
N ASP A 205 10.95 -4.87 -1.19
CA ASP A 205 12.24 -4.61 -1.79
C ASP A 205 13.35 -4.66 -0.74
N ALA A 206 14.59 -4.90 -1.18
CA ALA A 206 15.75 -5.02 -0.31
C ALA A 206 17.05 -4.77 -1.10
N PRO A 207 18.17 -4.44 -0.44
CA PRO A 207 19.44 -4.14 -1.12
C PRO A 207 20.21 -5.37 -1.61
N SER A 208 19.85 -6.58 -1.18
CA SER A 208 20.57 -7.81 -1.52
C SER A 208 19.64 -8.98 -1.78
N GLU A 209 20.06 -9.89 -2.67
CA GLU A 209 19.30 -11.11 -2.98
C GLU A 209 19.14 -12.02 -1.76
N GLU A 210 20.12 -12.08 -0.85
CA GLU A 210 19.98 -12.86 0.39
C GLU A 210 18.79 -12.40 1.24
N ILE A 211 18.61 -11.08 1.38
CA ILE A 211 17.46 -10.53 2.11
C ILE A 211 16.17 -10.79 1.33
N LEU A 212 16.18 -10.62 0.00
CA LEU A 212 15.01 -10.90 -0.83
C LEU A 212 14.56 -12.37 -0.73
N ASP A 213 15.48 -13.32 -0.72
CA ASP A 213 15.17 -14.76 -0.61
C ASP A 213 14.58 -15.10 0.76
N ARG A 214 15.06 -14.46 1.83
CA ARG A 214 14.47 -14.59 3.17
C ARG A 214 13.07 -13.98 3.23
N ILE A 215 12.86 -12.79 2.64
CA ILE A 215 11.54 -12.16 2.55
C ILE A 215 10.56 -13.07 1.81
N ARG A 216 10.93 -13.61 0.65
CA ARG A 216 10.11 -14.56 -0.12
C ARG A 216 9.76 -15.79 0.70
N SER A 217 10.75 -16.37 1.38
CA SER A 217 10.54 -17.53 2.27
C SER A 217 9.56 -17.22 3.40
N ASN A 218 9.64 -16.02 3.99
CA ASN A 218 8.71 -15.57 5.03
C ASN A 218 7.29 -15.39 4.49
N LEU A 219 7.13 -14.81 3.28
CA LEU A 219 5.83 -14.64 2.62
C LEU A 219 5.19 -15.99 2.27
N ASP A 220 5.97 -16.94 1.77
CA ASP A 220 5.52 -18.30 1.48
C ASP A 220 5.10 -19.04 2.76
N ALA A 221 5.89 -18.91 3.83
CA ALA A 221 5.56 -19.50 5.13
C ALA A 221 4.27 -18.90 5.72
N PHE A 222 4.09 -17.58 5.62
CA PHE A 222 2.88 -16.89 6.09
C PHE A 222 1.64 -17.36 5.32
N THR A 223 1.69 -17.30 3.99
CA THR A 223 0.54 -17.66 3.14
C THR A 223 0.18 -19.13 3.25
N SER A 224 1.17 -20.02 3.34
CA SER A 224 0.97 -21.46 3.59
C SER A 224 0.33 -21.73 4.95
N ARG A 225 0.79 -21.05 6.01
CA ARG A 225 0.27 -21.22 7.37
C ARG A 225 -1.22 -20.87 7.49
N TYR A 226 -1.67 -19.86 6.75
CA TYR A 226 -3.05 -19.37 6.81
C TYR A 226 -3.91 -19.79 5.61
N ASN A 227 -3.36 -20.58 4.68
CA ASN A 227 -4.02 -21.01 3.45
C ASN A 227 -4.58 -19.83 2.63
N LEU A 228 -3.75 -18.82 2.42
CA LEU A 228 -4.11 -17.59 1.72
C LEU A 228 -3.58 -17.59 0.30
N ALA A 229 -4.38 -17.14 -0.66
CA ALA A 229 -3.90 -16.96 -2.03
C ALA A 229 -3.02 -15.71 -2.13
N MET A 230 -1.89 -15.84 -2.80
CA MET A 230 -0.93 -14.78 -3.02
C MET A 230 -0.49 -14.77 -4.48
N GLU A 231 -0.28 -13.57 -5.03
CA GLU A 231 0.39 -13.38 -6.32
C GLU A 231 1.60 -12.46 -6.14
N ASP A 232 2.79 -13.01 -6.35
CA ASP A 232 4.04 -12.28 -6.21
C ASP A 232 4.45 -11.63 -7.55
N TYR A 233 4.64 -10.31 -7.53
CA TYR A 233 5.10 -9.49 -8.65
C TYR A 233 6.62 -9.34 -8.70
N SER A 234 7.36 -10.13 -7.90
CA SER A 234 8.77 -9.93 -7.58
C SER A 234 9.03 -8.62 -6.83
N SER A 235 10.28 -8.46 -6.37
CA SER A 235 10.68 -7.23 -5.69
C SER A 235 10.61 -6.00 -6.61
N LEU A 236 10.54 -4.82 -6.00
CA LEU A 236 10.53 -3.55 -6.75
C LEU A 236 11.84 -3.27 -7.48
N LYS A 237 12.95 -3.92 -7.10
CA LYS A 237 14.31 -3.75 -7.66
C LYS A 237 14.83 -2.31 -7.55
N ILE A 238 14.44 -1.60 -6.49
CA ILE A 238 14.93 -0.25 -6.19
C ILE A 238 16.22 -0.33 -5.36
N GLY A 239 16.41 -1.43 -4.63
CA GLY A 239 17.61 -1.73 -3.84
C GLY A 239 17.56 -1.17 -2.42
N LYS A 240 16.36 -0.90 -1.88
CA LYS A 240 16.18 -0.34 -0.53
C LYS A 240 15.07 -1.08 0.20
N LEU A 241 15.19 -1.23 1.52
CA LEU A 241 14.21 -2.00 2.28
C LEU A 241 12.82 -1.38 2.11
N PHE A 242 11.85 -2.24 1.82
CA PHE A 242 10.45 -1.87 1.73
C PHE A 242 9.57 -3.07 2.06
N TYR A 243 8.51 -2.82 2.82
CA TYR A 243 7.41 -3.76 3.05
C TYR A 243 6.07 -3.04 2.93
N GLY A 244 5.15 -3.67 2.24
CA GLY A 244 3.76 -3.27 2.09
C GLY A 244 2.98 -4.40 1.44
N SER A 245 1.70 -4.17 1.22
CA SER A 245 0.82 -5.13 0.58
C SER A 245 -0.33 -4.39 -0.08
N SER A 246 -0.83 -4.93 -1.19
CA SER A 246 -2.18 -4.69 -1.65
C SER A 246 -2.99 -5.96 -1.47
N ALA A 247 -4.27 -5.84 -1.17
CA ALA A 247 -5.15 -6.99 -1.02
C ALA A 247 -6.52 -6.72 -1.60
N MET A 248 -7.16 -7.78 -2.06
CA MET A 248 -8.50 -7.75 -2.59
C MET A 248 -9.29 -8.93 -2.04
N ALA A 249 -10.57 -8.72 -1.80
CA ALA A 249 -11.49 -9.78 -1.43
C ALA A 249 -12.79 -9.67 -2.23
N SER A 250 -13.55 -10.77 -2.31
CA SER A 250 -14.94 -10.73 -2.78
C SER A 250 -15.90 -11.02 -1.63
N THR A 251 -17.06 -10.39 -1.64
CA THR A 251 -18.13 -10.64 -0.68
C THR A 251 -19.50 -10.41 -1.31
N THR A 252 -20.47 -11.24 -0.96
CA THR A 252 -21.88 -11.06 -1.36
C THR A 252 -22.64 -10.18 -0.37
N LYS A 253 -22.03 -9.86 0.78
CA LYS A 253 -22.62 -8.99 1.80
C LYS A 253 -22.39 -7.53 1.43
N GLU A 254 -23.34 -6.68 1.83
CA GLU A 254 -23.15 -5.22 1.76
C GLU A 254 -21.98 -4.81 2.64
N LEU A 255 -21.17 -3.86 2.15
CA LEU A 255 -20.03 -3.35 2.90
C LEU A 255 -20.50 -2.44 4.05
N PRO A 256 -19.86 -2.49 5.23
CA PRO A 256 -20.27 -1.73 6.41
C PRO A 256 -19.82 -0.25 6.33
N THR A 257 -20.27 0.48 5.32
CA THR A 257 -19.75 1.81 4.96
C THR A 257 -20.78 2.93 5.13
N ARG A 258 -21.86 2.65 5.87
CA ARG A 258 -22.99 3.57 6.12
C ARG A 258 -22.67 4.55 7.26
N TYR A 259 -21.54 5.25 7.14
CA TYR A 259 -21.06 6.20 8.16
C TYR A 259 -22.00 7.39 8.34
N ASP A 260 -22.75 7.72 7.30
CA ASP A 260 -23.79 8.75 7.29
C ASP A 260 -25.02 8.39 8.15
N GLN A 261 -25.14 7.12 8.56
CA GLN A 261 -26.21 6.62 9.42
C GLN A 261 -25.81 6.57 10.90
N ILE A 262 -24.62 7.07 11.26
CA ILE A 262 -24.20 7.15 12.67
C ILE A 262 -24.93 8.33 13.32
N GLU A 263 -25.65 8.06 14.41
CA GLU A 263 -26.44 9.04 15.15
C GLU A 263 -26.01 9.15 16.62
N GLU A 264 -26.38 10.25 17.26
CA GLU A 264 -26.17 10.44 18.71
C GLU A 264 -26.92 9.36 19.50
N GLY A 265 -26.23 8.76 20.49
CA GLY A 265 -26.77 7.67 21.31
C GLY A 265 -26.46 6.26 20.79
N MET A 266 -25.83 6.12 19.62
CA MET A 266 -25.27 4.84 19.19
C MET A 266 -24.04 4.46 20.03
N GLU A 267 -23.92 3.18 20.37
CA GLU A 267 -22.78 2.64 21.14
C GLU A 267 -21.63 2.25 20.21
N ILE A 268 -20.40 2.62 20.59
CA ILE A 268 -19.18 2.22 19.90
C ILE A 268 -18.63 0.96 20.58
N ILE A 269 -18.57 -0.14 19.84
CA ILE A 269 -17.93 -1.39 20.30
C ILE A 269 -16.51 -1.43 19.75
N ILE A 270 -15.53 -1.62 20.63
CA ILE A 270 -14.12 -1.79 20.29
C ILE A 270 -13.76 -3.25 20.62
N THR A 271 -13.26 -4.00 19.65
CA THR A 271 -12.92 -5.42 19.77
C THR A 271 -11.42 -5.65 19.81
#